data_AF-A0A4Z1FQ00-F1
#
_entry.id   AF-A0A4Z1FQ00-F1
#
_cell.length_a   1.000
_cell.length_b   1.000
_cell.length_c   1.000
_cell.angle_alpha   90.00
_cell.angle_beta   90.00
_cell.angle_gamma   90.00
#
_symmetry.space_group_name_H-M   'P 1'
#
loop_
_entity.id
_entity.type
_entity.pdbx_description
1 polymer ?
#
loop_
_entity_poly.entity_id
_entity_poly.type
_entity_poly.pdbx_seq_one_letter_code
_entity_poly.pdbx_strand_id
1 'polypeptide(L)'
;MKLDHVPGHPWIKLSDAKAVKEFLQGELWASELEERAQNLWLVSSSSKPRGKICSLHYQLVKGFKIYISEHPRLHLVWWHDRLFIKPLPSYLLSYEFWQMSFTDAPDNLRKAALGFLRTYRSLIHHKSDFLIAQDDRHRLIPDDINWNDFCQFMSFFDGIQDSKVSPRYYYGELKLSRLNLYAPVLFHRFQYEQIGGHYSDYFNRLYGPILFIFAFLSISLNSMQVAIASDQMIQVQTKYLWSWFWGFSLTALILSSLMTLGLIFAWWWMFAEEWRCRLRERVKLIPEVAS
;
A
#
# COMPACT_ATOMS: atom_id res chain seq x y z
N MET A 1 -25.55 4.43 -32.45
CA MET A 1 -26.50 3.32 -32.19
C MET A 1 -27.01 3.58 -30.79
N LYS A 2 -28.32 3.76 -30.56
CA LYS A 2 -28.80 4.14 -29.21
C LYS A 2 -28.40 3.07 -28.20
N LEU A 3 -27.81 3.52 -27.11
CA LEU A 3 -27.36 2.66 -26.04
C LEU A 3 -28.56 2.27 -25.17
N ASP A 4 -28.98 1.01 -25.25
CA ASP A 4 -30.12 0.49 -24.47
C ASP A 4 -29.69 -0.11 -23.12
N HIS A 5 -28.44 -0.56 -23.03
CA HIS A 5 -27.86 -1.25 -21.87
C HIS A 5 -26.50 -0.68 -21.51
N VAL A 6 -26.06 -0.82 -20.26
CA VAL A 6 -24.74 -0.37 -19.81
C VAL A 6 -23.64 -1.11 -20.61
N PRO A 7 -22.67 -0.42 -21.24
CA PRO A 7 -21.59 -1.08 -21.98
C PRO A 7 -20.84 -2.10 -21.11
N GLY A 8 -20.76 -3.35 -21.57
CA GLY A 8 -20.13 -4.46 -20.84
C GLY A 8 -21.06 -5.17 -19.83
N HIS A 9 -22.27 -4.65 -19.59
CA HIS A 9 -23.24 -5.22 -18.65
C HIS A 9 -24.63 -5.31 -19.28
N PRO A 10 -24.87 -6.31 -20.15
CA PRO A 10 -26.11 -6.43 -20.93
C PRO A 10 -27.37 -6.65 -20.08
N TRP A 11 -27.24 -7.00 -18.80
CA TRP A 11 -28.37 -7.19 -17.89
C TRP A 11 -28.90 -5.89 -17.27
N ILE A 12 -28.19 -4.76 -17.42
CA ILE A 12 -28.58 -3.47 -16.83
C ILE A 12 -29.08 -2.56 -17.94
N LYS A 13 -30.38 -2.27 -17.93
CA LYS A 13 -31.02 -1.35 -18.87
C LYS A 13 -30.74 0.09 -18.47
N LEU A 14 -30.36 0.93 -19.43
CA LEU A 14 -30.11 2.36 -19.18
C LEU A 14 -31.40 3.14 -18.86
N SER A 15 -32.55 2.62 -19.26
CA SER A 15 -33.86 3.19 -18.90
C SER A 15 -34.14 3.12 -17.38
N ASP A 16 -33.52 2.21 -16.65
CA ASP A 16 -33.68 2.08 -15.21
C ASP A 16 -32.58 2.85 -14.47
N ALA A 17 -32.83 4.15 -14.26
CA ALA A 17 -31.90 5.05 -13.59
C ALA A 17 -31.53 4.59 -12.17
N LYS A 18 -32.44 3.88 -11.47
CA LYS A 18 -32.18 3.39 -10.11
C LYS A 18 -31.19 2.23 -10.14
N ALA A 19 -31.42 1.24 -11.00
CA ALA A 19 -30.53 0.11 -11.17
C ALA A 19 -29.12 0.55 -11.63
N VAL A 20 -29.05 1.50 -12.56
CA VAL A 20 -27.76 2.09 -13.02
C VAL A 20 -27.03 2.78 -11.86
N LYS A 21 -27.74 3.54 -11.03
CA LYS A 21 -27.15 4.23 -9.88
C LYS A 21 -26.62 3.25 -8.83
N GLU A 22 -27.38 2.23 -8.46
CA GLU A 22 -26.96 1.20 -7.51
C GLU A 22 -25.73 0.44 -8.03
N PHE A 23 -25.72 0.12 -9.33
CA PHE A 23 -24.57 -0.47 -10.01
C PHE A 23 -23.33 0.43 -9.93
N LEU A 24 -23.44 1.70 -10.35
CA LEU A 24 -22.31 2.64 -10.30
C LEU A 24 -21.79 2.85 -8.88
N GLN A 25 -22.67 2.83 -7.89
CA GLN A 25 -22.26 2.92 -6.49
C GLN A 25 -21.49 1.68 -6.04
N GLY A 26 -21.90 0.47 -6.42
CA GLY A 26 -21.12 -0.75 -6.14
C GLY A 26 -19.77 -0.79 -6.86
N GLU A 27 -19.72 -0.31 -8.10
CA GLU A 27 -18.55 -0.43 -8.97
C GLU A 27 -17.48 0.63 -8.74
N LEU A 28 -17.87 1.88 -8.46
CA LEU A 28 -16.95 3.02 -8.39
C LEU A 28 -16.71 3.51 -6.96
N TRP A 29 -17.69 3.34 -6.07
CA TRP A 29 -17.66 3.96 -4.74
C TRP A 29 -17.14 2.99 -3.67
N ALA A 30 -15.94 3.26 -3.16
CA ALA A 30 -15.35 2.49 -2.06
C ALA A 30 -15.71 3.10 -0.70
N SER A 31 -16.95 2.88 -0.24
CA SER A 31 -17.52 3.53 0.97
C SER A 31 -16.57 3.59 2.17
N GLU A 32 -15.92 2.48 2.50
CA GLU A 32 -15.01 2.39 3.64
C GLU A 32 -13.80 3.32 3.52
N LEU A 33 -13.22 3.40 2.31
CA LEU A 33 -12.07 4.26 2.05
C LEU A 33 -12.46 5.73 1.95
N GLU A 34 -13.64 6.02 1.40
CA GLU A 34 -14.14 7.39 1.28
C GLU A 34 -14.46 7.99 2.64
N GLU A 35 -15.10 7.23 3.55
CA GLU A 35 -15.44 7.71 4.91
C GLU A 35 -14.20 7.99 5.77
N ARG A 36 -13.10 7.30 5.50
CA ARG A 36 -11.84 7.44 6.24
C ARG A 36 -10.74 8.11 5.41
N ALA A 37 -11.11 8.79 4.32
CA ALA A 37 -10.15 9.37 3.38
C ALA A 37 -9.14 10.30 4.06
N GLN A 38 -9.57 11.11 5.02
CA GLN A 38 -8.72 12.04 5.77
C GLN A 38 -7.58 11.35 6.54
N ASN A 39 -7.70 10.05 6.82
CA ASN A 39 -6.72 9.26 7.55
C ASN A 39 -5.89 8.35 6.63
N LEU A 40 -6.18 8.30 5.34
CA LEU A 40 -5.46 7.45 4.39
C LEU A 40 -3.99 7.86 4.20
N TRP A 41 -3.59 9.06 4.61
CA TRP A 41 -2.18 9.47 4.66
C TRP A 41 -1.32 8.52 5.52
N LEU A 42 -1.90 7.89 6.56
CA LEU A 42 -1.22 6.89 7.39
C LEU A 42 -0.85 5.62 6.60
N VAL A 43 -1.63 5.35 5.55
CA VAL A 43 -1.63 4.09 4.82
C VAL A 43 -1.01 4.21 3.43
N SER A 44 -1.07 5.42 2.86
CA SER A 44 -0.42 5.80 1.62
C SER A 44 1.10 5.59 1.70
N SER A 45 1.71 5.30 0.55
CA SER A 45 3.15 5.05 0.47
C SER A 45 3.94 6.35 0.71
N SER A 46 4.66 6.41 1.84
CA SER A 46 5.47 7.56 2.28
C SER A 46 6.68 7.86 1.39
N SER A 47 6.94 7.02 0.39
CA SER A 47 8.06 7.19 -0.55
C SER A 47 7.66 8.04 -1.77
N LYS A 48 6.41 8.48 -1.86
CA LYS A 48 5.89 9.21 -3.02
C LYS A 48 5.07 10.42 -2.60
N PRO A 49 5.13 11.52 -3.37
CA PRO A 49 4.16 12.60 -3.24
C PRO A 49 2.73 12.06 -3.36
N ARG A 50 1.81 12.74 -2.68
CA ARG A 50 0.35 12.51 -2.76
C ARG A 50 -0.09 12.35 -4.22
N GLY A 51 -0.92 11.34 -4.48
CA GLY A 51 -1.51 11.07 -5.80
C GLY A 51 -0.54 10.52 -6.85
N LYS A 52 0.76 10.40 -6.56
CA LYS A 52 1.72 9.91 -7.54
C LYS A 52 1.65 8.39 -7.68
N ILE A 53 1.02 7.96 -8.76
CA ILE A 53 0.96 6.56 -9.18
C ILE A 53 2.14 6.30 -10.13
N CYS A 54 2.75 5.13 -10.00
CA CYS A 54 3.78 4.70 -10.94
C CYS A 54 3.16 4.06 -12.17
N SER A 55 3.75 4.34 -13.34
CA SER A 55 3.37 3.71 -14.60
C SER A 55 3.52 2.18 -14.54
N LEU A 56 2.75 1.47 -15.35
CA LEU A 56 2.69 0.00 -15.34
C LEU A 56 4.07 -0.64 -15.55
N HIS A 57 4.84 -0.20 -16.55
CA HIS A 57 6.18 -0.72 -16.78
C HIS A 57 7.09 -0.53 -15.56
N TYR A 58 6.96 0.59 -14.86
CA TYR A 58 7.77 0.88 -13.69
C TYR A 58 7.32 0.07 -12.46
N GLN A 59 6.04 -0.30 -12.37
CA GLN A 59 5.59 -1.28 -11.39
C GLN A 59 6.27 -2.64 -11.61
N LEU A 60 6.39 -3.08 -12.87
CA LEU A 60 7.09 -4.33 -13.21
C LEU A 60 8.58 -4.24 -12.86
N VAL A 61 9.24 -3.12 -13.12
CA VAL A 61 10.65 -2.88 -12.74
C VAL A 61 10.85 -2.97 -11.22
N LYS A 62 9.86 -2.54 -10.43
CA LYS A 62 9.88 -2.70 -8.97
C LYS A 62 9.66 -4.13 -8.49
N GLY A 63 9.39 -5.06 -9.40
CA GLY A 63 9.09 -6.45 -9.09
C GLY A 63 7.62 -6.69 -8.72
N PHE A 64 6.71 -5.75 -8.96
CA PHE A 64 5.29 -6.01 -8.78
C PHE A 64 4.74 -6.92 -9.89
N LYS A 65 3.86 -7.83 -9.49
CA LYS A 65 2.96 -8.61 -10.32
C LYS A 65 1.58 -7.96 -10.25
N ILE A 66 0.97 -7.75 -11.41
CA ILE A 66 -0.34 -7.12 -11.52
C ILE A 66 -1.41 -8.20 -11.33
N TYR A 67 -2.35 -7.96 -10.42
CA TYR A 67 -3.49 -8.83 -10.16
C TYR A 67 -4.79 -8.07 -10.42
N ILE A 68 -5.70 -8.71 -11.14
CA ILE A 68 -7.01 -8.14 -11.47
C ILE A 68 -7.93 -8.22 -10.24
N SER A 69 -8.63 -7.12 -9.94
CA SER A 69 -9.66 -7.10 -8.90
C SER A 69 -10.80 -6.17 -9.28
N GLU A 70 -12.02 -6.69 -9.41
CA GLU A 70 -13.20 -5.88 -9.72
C GLU A 70 -13.65 -4.96 -8.57
N HIS A 71 -13.20 -5.22 -7.33
CA HIS A 71 -13.60 -4.39 -6.19
C HIS A 71 -12.89 -3.03 -6.19
N PRO A 72 -13.61 -1.88 -6.17
CA PRO A 72 -13.01 -0.54 -6.15
C PRO A 72 -12.15 -0.29 -4.90
N ARG A 73 -12.44 -1.04 -3.84
CA ARG A 73 -11.73 -1.02 -2.56
C ARG A 73 -10.26 -1.48 -2.69
N LEU A 74 -9.96 -2.36 -3.66
CA LEU A 74 -8.63 -2.92 -3.86
C LEU A 74 -7.85 -2.28 -5.01
N HIS A 75 -8.47 -1.41 -5.82
CA HIS A 75 -7.77 -0.76 -6.93
C HIS A 75 -6.58 0.08 -6.42
N LEU A 76 -5.37 -0.18 -6.92
CA LEU A 76 -4.08 0.39 -6.45
C LEU A 76 -3.70 0.06 -5.01
N VAL A 77 -4.28 -1.00 -4.44
CA VAL A 77 -3.79 -1.57 -3.20
C VAL A 77 -2.70 -2.59 -3.54
N TRP A 78 -1.59 -2.57 -2.81
CA TRP A 78 -0.51 -3.54 -3.00
C TRP A 78 -0.14 -4.26 -1.71
N TRP A 79 0.29 -5.51 -1.87
CA TRP A 79 0.71 -6.41 -0.80
C TRP A 79 1.91 -7.25 -1.27
N HIS A 80 3.04 -7.13 -0.58
CA HIS A 80 4.32 -7.71 -1.01
C HIS A 80 4.68 -7.32 -2.46
N ASP A 81 4.71 -8.30 -3.35
CA ASP A 81 4.99 -8.18 -4.79
C ASP A 81 3.70 -8.14 -5.62
N ARG A 82 2.52 -7.97 -5.02
CA ARG A 82 1.22 -8.00 -5.71
C ARG A 82 0.58 -6.62 -5.72
N LEU A 83 0.27 -6.11 -6.90
CA LEU A 83 -0.47 -4.86 -7.10
C LEU A 83 -1.85 -5.18 -7.66
N PHE A 84 -2.90 -4.85 -6.91
CA PHE A 84 -4.27 -5.06 -7.33
C PHE A 84 -4.75 -3.88 -8.18
N ILE A 85 -5.22 -4.16 -9.40
CA ILE A 85 -5.74 -3.15 -10.31
C ILE A 85 -7.10 -3.63 -10.82
N LYS A 86 -8.10 -2.77 -10.63
CA LYS A 86 -9.40 -2.92 -11.28
C LYS A 86 -9.31 -2.57 -12.77
N PRO A 87 -9.77 -3.44 -13.70
CA PRO A 87 -9.80 -3.17 -15.14
C PRO A 87 -10.62 -1.92 -15.46
N LEU A 88 -10.29 -1.25 -16.57
CA LEU A 88 -11.00 -0.09 -17.06
C LEU A 88 -12.33 -0.52 -17.67
N PRO A 89 -13.47 -0.21 -17.04
CA PRO A 89 -14.74 -0.68 -17.56
C PRO A 89 -15.11 0.04 -18.85
N SER A 90 -15.64 -0.70 -19.82
CA SER A 90 -16.06 -0.16 -21.13
C SER A 90 -17.08 0.97 -21.03
N TYR A 91 -17.93 0.98 -20.00
CA TYR A 91 -18.93 2.03 -19.82
C TYR A 91 -18.30 3.39 -19.50
N LEU A 92 -17.13 3.45 -18.85
CA LEU A 92 -16.42 4.70 -18.60
C LEU A 92 -15.77 5.27 -19.87
N LEU A 93 -15.64 4.48 -20.92
CA LEU A 93 -15.10 4.90 -22.22
C LEU A 93 -16.18 5.43 -23.18
N SER A 94 -17.46 5.24 -22.85
CA SER A 94 -18.57 5.67 -23.70
C SER A 94 -19.05 7.09 -23.35
N TYR A 95 -18.87 8.04 -24.28
CA TYR A 95 -19.36 9.41 -24.11
C TYR A 95 -20.88 9.48 -23.90
N GLU A 96 -21.65 8.68 -24.64
CA GLU A 96 -23.11 8.62 -24.49
C GLU A 96 -23.51 8.17 -23.09
N PHE A 97 -22.80 7.18 -22.54
CA PHE A 97 -23.02 6.73 -21.16
C PHE A 97 -22.74 7.84 -20.14
N TRP A 98 -21.69 8.64 -20.36
CA TRP A 98 -21.38 9.76 -19.48
C TRP A 98 -22.49 10.82 -19.45
N GLN A 99 -23.03 11.17 -20.62
CA GLN A 99 -24.12 12.13 -20.74
C GLN A 99 -25.40 11.64 -20.06
N MET A 100 -25.72 10.35 -20.17
CA MET A 100 -26.92 9.79 -19.56
C MET A 100 -26.79 9.55 -18.05
N SER A 101 -25.63 9.08 -17.60
CA SER A 101 -25.48 8.55 -16.23
C SER A 101 -24.84 9.53 -15.26
N PHE A 102 -24.09 10.54 -15.71
CA PHE A 102 -23.38 11.48 -14.81
C PHE A 102 -23.92 12.92 -14.84
N THR A 103 -24.87 13.24 -15.73
CA THR A 103 -25.52 14.56 -15.77
C THR A 103 -26.45 14.76 -14.58
N ASP A 104 -27.28 13.75 -14.27
CA ASP A 104 -28.25 13.78 -13.16
C ASP A 104 -27.78 13.04 -11.90
N ALA A 105 -26.60 12.42 -11.95
CA ALA A 105 -26.06 11.66 -10.80
C ALA A 105 -25.53 12.58 -9.70
N PRO A 106 -25.52 12.08 -8.45
CA PRO A 106 -24.88 12.79 -7.36
C PRO A 106 -23.39 13.00 -7.64
N ASP A 107 -22.90 14.19 -7.29
CA ASP A 107 -21.56 14.69 -7.64
C ASP A 107 -20.42 13.76 -7.17
N ASN A 108 -20.66 12.97 -6.12
CA ASN A 108 -19.71 12.02 -5.57
C ASN A 108 -19.36 10.86 -6.54
N LEU A 109 -20.34 10.31 -7.26
CA LEU A 109 -20.10 9.23 -8.24
C LEU A 109 -19.30 9.73 -9.44
N ARG A 110 -19.63 10.94 -9.91
CA ARG A 110 -18.88 11.61 -10.97
C ARG A 110 -17.43 11.87 -10.55
N LYS A 111 -17.21 12.38 -9.34
CA LYS A 111 -15.87 12.58 -8.76
C LYS A 111 -15.10 11.27 -8.61
N ALA A 112 -15.76 10.18 -8.24
CA ALA A 112 -15.15 8.86 -8.14
C ALA A 112 -14.75 8.31 -9.53
N ALA A 113 -15.63 8.45 -10.53
CA ALA A 113 -15.34 8.07 -11.92
C ALA A 113 -14.15 8.85 -12.50
N LEU A 114 -14.12 10.18 -12.29
CA LEU A 114 -12.99 11.02 -12.70
C LEU A 114 -11.69 10.61 -12.00
N GLY A 115 -11.76 10.27 -10.71
CA GLY A 115 -10.61 9.78 -9.97
C GLY A 115 -10.07 8.47 -10.47
N PHE A 116 -10.96 7.55 -10.82
CA PHE A 116 -10.60 6.30 -11.44
C PHE A 116 -9.94 6.50 -12.82
N LEU A 117 -10.46 7.39 -13.67
CA LEU A 117 -9.82 7.68 -14.96
C LEU A 117 -8.45 8.36 -14.78
N ARG A 118 -8.31 9.23 -13.77
CA ARG A 118 -7.03 9.85 -13.41
C ARG A 118 -5.97 8.81 -13.02
N THR A 119 -6.36 7.71 -12.38
CA THR A 119 -5.41 6.64 -12.07
C THR A 119 -4.90 5.97 -13.33
N TYR A 120 -5.79 5.66 -14.29
CA TYR A 120 -5.42 5.06 -15.58
C TYR A 120 -4.52 5.97 -16.41
N ARG A 121 -4.80 7.27 -16.44
CA ARG A 121 -3.91 8.27 -17.06
C ARG A 121 -2.50 8.27 -16.46
N SER A 122 -2.39 7.98 -15.16
CA SER A 122 -1.10 7.92 -14.44
C SER A 122 -0.40 6.56 -14.59
N LEU A 123 -1.15 5.48 -14.71
CA LEU A 123 -0.65 4.13 -14.94
C LEU A 123 -0.08 3.96 -16.35
N ILE A 124 -0.69 4.64 -17.35
CA ILE A 124 -0.34 4.47 -18.75
C ILE A 124 0.20 5.79 -19.29
N HIS A 125 1.52 5.91 -19.31
CA HIS A 125 2.21 7.10 -19.81
C HIS A 125 2.77 6.85 -21.21
N HIS A 126 3.33 5.66 -21.43
CA HIS A 126 3.99 5.31 -22.69
C HIS A 126 3.24 4.21 -23.43
N LYS A 127 3.53 4.08 -24.73
CA LYS A 127 3.00 2.98 -25.55
C LYS A 127 3.35 1.60 -24.98
N SER A 128 4.50 1.46 -24.31
CA SER A 128 4.85 0.21 -23.62
C SER A 128 3.90 -0.11 -22.46
N ASP A 129 3.44 0.89 -21.70
CA ASP A 129 2.46 0.70 -20.64
C ASP A 129 1.11 0.26 -21.20
N PHE A 130 0.74 0.83 -22.34
CA PHE A 130 -0.49 0.46 -23.04
C PHE A 130 -0.47 -0.98 -23.52
N LEU A 131 0.63 -1.44 -24.10
CA LEU A 131 0.80 -2.84 -24.49
C LEU A 131 0.78 -3.78 -23.27
N ILE A 132 1.32 -3.36 -22.12
CA ILE A 132 1.22 -4.12 -20.86
C ILE A 132 -0.23 -4.19 -20.39
N ALA A 133 -1.00 -3.10 -20.54
CA ALA A 133 -2.40 -3.04 -20.15
C ALA A 133 -3.30 -3.92 -21.03
N GLN A 134 -2.99 -4.06 -22.31
CA GLN A 134 -3.69 -4.95 -23.27
C GLN A 134 -3.15 -6.38 -23.27
N ASP A 135 -2.07 -6.68 -22.54
CA ASP A 135 -1.55 -8.04 -22.46
C ASP A 135 -2.64 -9.01 -21.97
N ASP A 136 -2.74 -10.17 -22.63
CA ASP A 136 -3.77 -11.19 -22.39
C ASP A 136 -3.84 -11.64 -20.93
N ARG A 137 -2.73 -11.52 -20.20
CA ARG A 137 -2.61 -11.88 -18.79
C ARG A 137 -3.36 -10.93 -17.86
N HIS A 138 -3.49 -9.66 -18.24
CA HIS A 138 -4.00 -8.60 -17.38
C HIS A 138 -5.29 -7.95 -17.89
N ARG A 139 -5.46 -7.82 -19.22
CA ARG A 139 -6.62 -7.22 -19.91
C ARG A 139 -7.24 -6.06 -19.13
N LEU A 140 -6.40 -5.11 -18.73
CA LEU A 140 -6.80 -3.94 -17.97
C LEU A 140 -7.56 -2.94 -18.85
N ILE A 141 -7.30 -2.96 -20.15
CA ILE A 141 -8.00 -2.16 -21.15
C ILE A 141 -8.54 -3.11 -22.22
N PRO A 142 -9.72 -2.83 -22.79
CA PRO A 142 -10.23 -3.55 -23.95
C PRO A 142 -9.26 -3.56 -25.15
N ASP A 143 -9.21 -4.70 -25.86
CA ASP A 143 -8.29 -4.92 -26.99
C ASP A 143 -8.71 -4.18 -28.27
N ASP A 144 -9.95 -3.70 -28.33
CA ASP A 144 -10.53 -2.97 -29.46
C ASP A 144 -10.07 -1.51 -29.57
N ILE A 145 -9.34 -1.02 -28.57
CA ILE A 145 -8.92 0.39 -28.49
C ILE A 145 -7.50 0.53 -29.04
N ASN A 146 -7.27 1.53 -29.90
CA ASN A 146 -5.92 1.87 -30.35
C ASN A 146 -5.23 2.84 -29.38
N TRP A 147 -3.89 2.84 -29.39
CA TRP A 147 -3.09 3.79 -28.60
C TRP A 147 -3.47 5.25 -28.85
N ASN A 148 -3.67 5.65 -30.11
CA ASN A 148 -4.00 7.04 -30.44
C ASN A 148 -5.38 7.45 -29.90
N ASP A 149 -6.36 6.57 -30.03
CA ASP A 149 -7.73 6.78 -29.54
C ASP A 149 -7.72 6.89 -28.01
N PHE A 150 -6.95 6.03 -27.35
CA PHE A 150 -6.75 6.07 -25.91
C PHE A 150 -6.08 7.38 -25.47
N CYS A 151 -5.01 7.83 -26.15
CA CYS A 151 -4.36 9.10 -25.84
C CYS A 151 -5.29 10.29 -26.02
N GLN A 152 -6.08 10.31 -27.10
CA GLN A 152 -7.04 11.37 -27.35
C GLN A 152 -8.10 11.41 -26.25
N PHE A 153 -8.65 10.25 -25.87
CA PHE A 153 -9.61 10.15 -24.78
C PHE A 153 -9.01 10.59 -23.44
N MET A 154 -7.81 10.10 -23.11
CA MET A 154 -7.15 10.41 -21.84
C MET A 154 -6.65 11.86 -21.76
N SER A 155 -6.49 12.56 -22.88
CA SER A 155 -6.12 13.98 -22.91
C SER A 155 -7.15 14.89 -22.21
N PHE A 156 -8.43 14.51 -22.25
CA PHE A 156 -9.50 15.23 -21.56
C PHE A 156 -9.40 15.11 -20.03
N PHE A 157 -8.70 14.10 -19.54
CA PHE A 157 -8.51 13.83 -18.11
C PHE A 157 -7.12 14.22 -17.63
N ASP A 158 -6.34 14.91 -18.47
CA ASP A 158 -5.04 15.45 -18.07
C ASP A 158 -5.23 16.69 -17.18
N GLY A 159 -4.44 16.82 -16.12
CA GLY A 159 -4.50 17.97 -15.21
C GLY A 159 -5.74 18.06 -14.31
N ILE A 160 -6.48 16.96 -14.07
CA ILE A 160 -7.58 16.94 -13.09
C ILE A 160 -7.04 17.24 -11.68
N GLN A 161 -7.43 18.41 -11.16
CA GLN A 161 -7.11 18.86 -9.80
C GLN A 161 -7.81 17.99 -8.74
N ASP A 162 -7.18 17.87 -7.56
CA ASP A 162 -7.72 17.11 -6.43
C ASP A 162 -9.15 17.55 -6.04
N SER A 163 -9.51 18.82 -6.17
CA SER A 163 -10.88 19.31 -5.86
C SER A 163 -12.00 18.64 -6.68
N LYS A 164 -11.68 18.06 -7.85
CA LYS A 164 -12.64 17.44 -8.78
C LYS A 164 -12.75 15.93 -8.62
N VAL A 165 -12.09 15.37 -7.61
CA VAL A 165 -11.90 13.92 -7.47
C VAL A 165 -12.41 13.44 -6.13
N SER A 166 -12.80 12.17 -6.02
CA SER A 166 -13.21 11.66 -4.71
C SER A 166 -11.98 11.56 -3.77
N PRO A 167 -12.16 11.85 -2.47
CA PRO A 167 -11.05 11.90 -1.52
C PRO A 167 -10.15 10.67 -1.46
N ARG A 168 -10.70 9.49 -1.72
CA ARG A 168 -9.93 8.24 -1.85
C ARG A 168 -8.82 8.32 -2.89
N TYR A 169 -9.05 8.96 -4.05
CA TYR A 169 -8.08 9.04 -5.15
C TYR A 169 -6.98 10.08 -4.94
N TYR A 170 -7.00 10.82 -3.84
CA TYR A 170 -5.91 11.72 -3.49
C TYR A 170 -4.62 10.98 -3.15
N TYR A 171 -4.72 9.75 -2.64
CA TYR A 171 -3.57 9.05 -2.06
C TYR A 171 -2.86 8.08 -3.01
N GLY A 172 -3.39 7.85 -4.21
CA GLY A 172 -2.79 6.97 -5.22
C GLY A 172 -2.69 5.51 -4.75
N GLU A 173 -1.47 5.01 -4.62
CA GLU A 173 -1.19 3.63 -4.20
C GLU A 173 -1.22 3.45 -2.68
N LEU A 174 -1.97 2.45 -2.21
CA LEU A 174 -2.14 2.13 -0.80
C LEU A 174 -1.47 0.80 -0.45
N LYS A 175 -0.82 0.73 0.72
CA LYS A 175 -0.18 -0.52 1.17
C LYS A 175 -1.15 -1.33 2.04
N LEU A 176 -1.48 -2.55 1.63
CA LEU A 176 -2.41 -3.41 2.37
C LEU A 176 -1.92 -3.73 3.78
N SER A 177 -0.61 -3.93 3.97
CA SER A 177 -0.07 -4.22 5.31
C SER A 177 -0.35 -3.08 6.30
N ARG A 178 -0.38 -1.83 5.81
CA ARG A 178 -0.72 -0.66 6.63
C ARG A 178 -2.24 -0.54 6.78
N LEU A 179 -3.02 -0.83 5.72
CA LEU A 179 -4.48 -0.90 5.83
C LEU A 179 -4.90 -1.90 6.91
N ASN A 180 -4.35 -3.11 6.90
CA ASN A 180 -4.63 -4.14 7.90
C ASN A 180 -4.14 -3.76 9.30
N LEU A 181 -2.97 -3.12 9.43
CA LEU A 181 -2.47 -2.65 10.72
C LEU A 181 -3.38 -1.61 11.37
N TYR A 182 -3.90 -0.66 10.57
CA TYR A 182 -4.79 0.40 11.05
C TYR A 182 -6.27 0.04 10.95
N ALA A 183 -6.63 -1.16 10.46
CA ALA A 183 -8.01 -1.57 10.28
C ALA A 183 -8.86 -1.54 11.57
N PRO A 184 -8.34 -1.94 12.74
CA PRO A 184 -9.12 -1.86 13.98
C PRO A 184 -9.52 -0.43 14.34
N VAL A 185 -8.67 0.55 14.02
CA VAL A 185 -8.90 1.97 14.34
C VAL A 185 -9.72 2.67 13.25
N LEU A 186 -9.41 2.40 11.98
CA LEU A 186 -10.06 3.08 10.85
C LEU A 186 -11.43 2.47 10.51
N PHE A 187 -11.51 1.15 10.46
CA PHE A 187 -12.66 0.41 9.93
C PHE A 187 -13.39 -0.42 10.99
N HIS A 188 -12.91 -0.44 12.24
CA HIS A 188 -13.50 -1.24 13.33
C HIS A 188 -13.56 -2.75 12.99
N ARG A 189 -12.58 -3.23 12.21
CA ARG A 189 -12.44 -4.64 11.81
C ARG A 189 -11.03 -5.12 12.11
N PHE A 190 -10.88 -6.42 12.34
CA PHE A 190 -9.56 -7.02 12.60
C PHE A 190 -8.59 -6.85 11.43
N GLN A 191 -9.08 -6.96 10.19
CA GLN A 191 -8.32 -6.81 8.96
C GLN A 191 -9.20 -6.14 7.90
N TYR A 192 -8.58 -5.42 6.99
CA TYR A 192 -9.27 -4.78 5.86
C TYR A 192 -9.56 -5.79 4.76
N GLU A 193 -8.53 -6.52 4.31
CA GLU A 193 -8.68 -7.60 3.34
C GLU A 193 -7.67 -8.71 3.67
N GLN A 194 -8.13 -9.97 3.66
CA GLN A 194 -7.31 -11.13 3.92
C GLN A 194 -6.81 -11.71 2.60
N ILE A 195 -5.62 -11.27 2.17
CA ILE A 195 -4.98 -11.75 0.95
C ILE A 195 -3.79 -12.61 1.35
N GLY A 196 -3.90 -13.93 1.17
CA GLY A 196 -2.82 -14.90 1.38
C GLY A 196 -2.51 -15.20 2.85
N GLY A 197 -3.06 -16.31 3.37
CA GLY A 197 -2.79 -16.83 4.72
C GLY A 197 -1.42 -17.50 4.91
N HIS A 198 -0.37 -17.03 4.24
CA HIS A 198 0.96 -17.65 4.35
C HIS A 198 1.69 -17.08 5.58
N TYR A 199 1.53 -17.77 6.71
CA TYR A 199 2.24 -17.52 7.97
C TYR A 199 3.77 -17.36 7.82
N SER A 200 4.33 -17.96 6.77
CA SER A 200 5.76 -17.92 6.41
C SER A 200 6.33 -16.51 6.23
N ASP A 201 5.59 -15.58 5.63
CA ASP A 201 6.11 -14.23 5.35
C ASP A 201 6.26 -13.39 6.62
N TYR A 202 5.37 -13.61 7.59
CA TYR A 202 5.48 -12.99 8.92
C TYR A 202 6.63 -13.60 9.72
N PHE A 203 6.78 -14.93 9.66
CA PHE A 203 7.87 -15.63 10.35
C PHE A 203 9.25 -15.26 9.83
N ASN A 204 9.43 -15.15 8.52
CA ASN A 204 10.73 -14.78 7.92
C ASN A 204 11.22 -13.40 8.40
N ARG A 205 10.30 -12.46 8.65
CA ARG A 205 10.66 -11.12 9.12
C ARG A 205 11.01 -11.08 10.60
N LEU A 206 10.43 -11.97 11.40
CA LEU A 206 10.69 -12.07 12.84
C LEU A 206 11.85 -13.00 13.19
N TYR A 207 12.22 -13.92 12.29
CA TYR A 207 13.27 -14.90 12.51
C TYR A 207 14.63 -14.26 12.83
N GLY A 208 15.03 -13.23 12.08
CA GLY A 208 16.27 -12.50 12.33
C GLY A 208 16.35 -11.90 13.74
N PRO A 209 15.37 -11.06 14.16
CA PRO A 209 15.33 -10.53 15.53
C PRO A 209 15.26 -11.60 16.62
N ILE A 210 14.49 -12.68 16.43
CA ILE A 210 14.37 -13.76 17.41
C ILE A 210 15.72 -14.49 17.58
N LEU A 211 16.39 -14.82 16.48
CA LEU A 211 17.73 -15.41 16.52
C LEU A 211 18.74 -14.49 17.19
N PHE A 212 18.64 -13.19 16.95
CA PHE A 212 19.52 -12.21 17.60
C PHE A 212 19.32 -12.17 19.11
N ILE A 213 18.07 -12.14 19.59
CA ILE A 213 17.75 -12.21 21.03
C ILE A 213 18.24 -13.53 21.62
N PHE A 214 18.03 -14.64 20.91
CA PHE A 214 18.51 -15.96 21.33
C PHE A 214 20.03 -16.00 21.46
N ALA A 215 20.77 -15.49 20.45
CA ALA A 215 22.22 -15.40 20.48
C ALA A 215 22.71 -14.50 21.63
N PHE A 216 22.07 -13.36 21.85
CA PHE A 216 22.37 -12.46 22.96
C PHE A 216 22.17 -13.14 24.33
N LEU A 217 21.04 -13.81 24.53
CA LEU A 217 20.74 -14.54 25.77
C LEU A 217 21.74 -15.68 25.98
N SER A 218 22.07 -16.43 24.92
CA SER A 218 23.05 -17.52 24.98
C SER A 218 24.44 -17.01 25.37
N ILE A 219 24.92 -15.94 24.74
CA ILE A 219 26.22 -15.31 25.09
C ILE A 219 26.20 -14.82 26.53
N SER A 220 25.13 -14.14 26.96
CA SER A 220 25.02 -13.60 28.31
C SER A 220 24.99 -14.70 29.37
N LEU A 221 24.23 -15.78 29.13
CA LEU A 221 24.15 -16.94 30.02
C LEU A 221 25.49 -17.69 30.09
N ASN A 222 26.17 -17.90 28.95
CA ASN A 222 27.49 -18.51 28.93
C ASN A 222 28.52 -17.65 29.68
N SER A 223 28.47 -16.32 29.50
CA SER A 223 29.31 -15.37 30.23
C SER A 223 29.07 -15.46 31.75
N MET A 224 27.81 -15.54 32.17
CA MET A 224 27.43 -15.68 33.57
C MET A 224 27.91 -17.00 34.15
N GLN A 225 27.78 -18.11 33.42
CA GLN A 225 28.30 -19.41 33.82
C GLN A 225 29.83 -19.38 34.01
N VAL A 226 30.56 -18.73 33.09
CA VAL A 226 32.01 -18.55 33.20
C VAL A 226 32.39 -17.73 34.44
N ALA A 227 31.64 -16.67 34.75
CA ALA A 227 31.88 -15.86 35.96
C ALA A 227 31.67 -16.67 37.25
N ILE A 228 30.53 -17.38 37.37
CA ILE A 228 30.22 -18.21 38.54
C ILE A 228 31.24 -19.35 38.71
N ALA A 229 31.60 -20.02 37.60
CA ALA A 229 32.61 -21.07 37.62
C ALA A 229 34.00 -20.52 38.02
N SER A 230 34.33 -19.30 37.62
CA SER A 230 35.57 -18.65 38.04
C SER A 230 35.61 -18.38 39.55
N ASP A 231 34.49 -17.98 40.16
CA ASP A 231 34.43 -17.74 41.61
C ASP A 231 34.58 -19.02 42.43
N GLN A 232 34.13 -20.17 41.91
CA GLN A 232 34.35 -21.47 42.56
C GLN A 232 35.82 -21.92 42.54
N MET A 233 36.61 -21.43 41.57
CA MET A 233 38.04 -21.74 41.40
C MET A 233 38.95 -20.92 42.35
N ILE A 234 38.40 -19.98 43.13
CA ILE A 234 39.16 -19.17 44.11
C ILE A 234 39.88 -20.06 45.14
N GLN A 235 39.40 -21.29 45.38
CA GLN A 235 40.07 -22.23 46.29
C GLN A 235 41.38 -22.84 45.75
N VAL A 236 41.69 -22.70 44.45
CA VAL A 236 42.86 -23.34 43.80
C VAL A 236 43.76 -22.29 43.11
N GLN A 237 44.46 -21.52 43.94
CA GLN A 237 45.79 -20.90 43.75
C GLN A 237 46.17 -19.99 42.55
N THR A 238 45.42 -19.85 41.46
CA THR A 238 45.84 -18.98 40.32
C THR A 238 45.02 -17.69 40.20
N LYS A 239 45.35 -16.67 41.02
CA LYS A 239 44.74 -15.32 40.98
C LYS A 239 44.73 -14.68 39.57
N TYR A 240 45.73 -14.97 38.75
CA TYR A 240 45.87 -14.39 37.40
C TYR A 240 44.81 -14.94 36.43
N LEU A 241 44.51 -16.24 36.50
CA LEU A 241 43.48 -16.87 35.65
C LEU A 241 42.07 -16.42 36.03
N TRP A 242 41.79 -16.26 37.33
CA TRP A 242 40.52 -15.72 37.81
C TRP A 242 40.25 -14.32 37.26
N SER A 243 41.23 -13.41 37.36
CA SER A 243 41.08 -12.04 36.87
C SER A 243 40.85 -11.98 35.35
N TRP A 244 41.41 -12.93 34.59
CA TRP A 244 41.23 -13.01 33.14
C TRP A 244 39.82 -13.46 32.74
N PHE A 245 39.28 -14.52 33.36
CA PHE A 245 37.94 -15.02 33.07
C PHE A 245 36.84 -14.05 33.49
N TRP A 246 37.01 -13.41 34.65
CA TRP A 246 36.07 -12.40 35.14
C TRP A 246 36.06 -11.16 34.24
N GLY A 247 37.24 -10.67 33.84
CA GLY A 247 37.38 -9.56 32.89
C GLY A 247 36.75 -9.88 31.52
N PHE A 248 37.00 -11.08 30.99
CA PHE A 248 36.39 -11.54 29.74
C PHE A 248 34.86 -11.57 29.84
N SER A 249 34.30 -12.10 30.93
CA SER A 249 32.84 -12.15 31.12
C SER A 249 32.22 -10.75 31.20
N LEU A 250 32.84 -9.83 31.95
CA LEU A 250 32.36 -8.47 32.08
C LEU A 250 32.40 -7.73 30.73
N THR A 251 33.49 -7.89 29.97
CA THR A 251 33.61 -7.26 28.64
C THR A 251 32.59 -7.82 27.65
N ALA A 252 32.33 -9.13 27.66
CA ALA A 252 31.33 -9.77 26.81
C ALA A 252 29.91 -9.27 27.10
N LEU A 253 29.55 -9.08 28.38
CA LEU A 253 28.25 -8.55 28.80
C LEU A 253 28.07 -7.07 28.43
N ILE A 254 29.10 -6.25 28.61
CA ILE A 254 29.07 -4.83 28.23
C ILE A 254 28.93 -4.71 26.71
N LEU A 255 29.74 -5.44 25.95
CA LEU A 255 29.72 -5.40 24.49
C LEU A 255 28.37 -5.85 23.93
N SER A 256 27.82 -6.95 24.44
CA SER A 256 26.52 -7.46 24.00
C SER A 256 25.39 -6.48 24.32
N SER A 257 25.43 -5.83 25.49
CA SER A 257 24.44 -4.84 25.92
C SER A 257 24.52 -3.54 25.13
N LEU A 258 25.73 -3.07 24.81
CA LEU A 258 25.91 -1.90 23.94
C LEU A 258 25.38 -2.18 22.53
N MET A 259 25.59 -3.39 22.02
CA MET A 259 25.11 -3.78 20.70
C MET A 259 23.59 -3.85 20.62
N THR A 260 22.90 -4.35 21.65
CA THR A 260 21.42 -4.35 21.71
C THR A 260 20.87 -2.93 21.81
N LEU A 261 21.44 -2.08 22.66
CA LEU A 261 21.04 -0.68 22.78
C LEU A 261 21.23 0.08 21.47
N GLY A 262 22.34 -0.15 20.77
CA GLY A 262 22.60 0.44 19.46
C GLY A 262 21.54 0.06 18.41
N LEU A 263 21.13 -1.21 18.38
CA LEU A 263 20.07 -1.68 17.47
C LEU A 263 18.70 -1.12 17.82
N ILE A 264 18.37 -1.04 19.11
CA ILE A 264 17.12 -0.41 19.59
C ILE A 264 17.12 1.07 19.18
N PHE A 265 18.22 1.78 19.39
CA PHE A 265 18.36 3.17 18.97
C PHE A 265 18.20 3.33 17.45
N ALA A 266 18.87 2.50 16.65
CA ALA A 266 18.75 2.53 15.19
C ALA A 266 17.29 2.28 14.73
N TRP A 267 16.59 1.35 15.39
CA TRP A 267 15.19 1.07 15.12
C TRP A 267 14.29 2.27 15.46
N TRP A 268 14.48 2.88 16.63
CA TRP A 268 13.78 4.11 17.03
C TRP A 268 14.09 5.28 16.10
N TRP A 269 15.34 5.43 15.66
CA TRP A 269 15.76 6.47 14.72
C TRP A 269 15.06 6.32 13.37
N MET A 270 15.08 5.13 12.80
CA MET A 270 14.40 4.82 11.53
C MET A 270 12.90 5.05 11.64
N PHE A 271 12.29 4.64 12.74
CA PHE A 271 10.88 4.92 13.02
C PHE A 271 10.62 6.43 13.11
N ALA A 272 11.43 7.18 13.85
CA ALA A 272 11.29 8.62 13.99
C ALA A 272 11.48 9.37 12.66
N GLU A 273 12.38 8.94 11.79
CA GLU A 273 12.51 9.48 10.43
C GLU A 273 11.26 9.21 9.58
N GLU A 274 10.76 7.98 9.60
CA GLU A 274 9.56 7.61 8.86
C GLU A 274 8.35 8.45 9.33
N TRP A 275 8.20 8.64 10.64
CA TRP A 275 7.15 9.50 11.20
C TRP A 275 7.33 10.98 10.88
N ARG A 276 8.57 11.49 10.90
CA ARG A 276 8.86 12.88 10.50
C ARG A 276 8.50 13.14 9.04
N CYS A 277 8.81 12.21 8.13
CA CYS A 277 8.39 12.30 6.73
C CYS A 277 6.85 12.35 6.61
N ARG A 278 6.14 11.48 7.32
CA ARG A 278 4.66 11.44 7.30
C ARG A 278 4.01 12.70 7.88
N LEU A 279 4.57 13.25 8.96
CA LEU A 279 4.07 14.51 9.54
C LEU A 279 4.28 15.68 8.58
N ARG A 280 5.42 15.71 7.89
CA ARG A 280 5.69 16.73 6.87
C ARG A 280 4.72 16.64 5.70
N GLU A 281 4.37 15.42 5.28
CA GLU A 281 3.29 15.20 4.32
C GLU A 281 1.97 15.74 4.88
N ARG A 282 1.58 15.37 6.11
CA ARG A 282 0.35 15.88 6.74
C ARG A 282 0.26 17.40 6.80
N VAL A 283 1.35 18.08 7.13
CA VAL A 283 1.38 19.56 7.18
C VAL A 283 1.17 20.17 5.79
N LYS A 284 1.68 19.54 4.72
CA LYS A 284 1.38 19.94 3.34
C LYS A 284 -0.07 19.66 2.93
N LEU A 285 -0.79 18.76 3.62
CA LEU A 285 -2.20 18.44 3.34
C LEU A 285 -3.19 19.48 3.87
N ILE A 286 -2.83 20.25 4.91
CA ILE A 286 -3.73 21.22 5.56
C ILE A 286 -4.14 22.40 4.65
N PRO A 287 -3.26 23.00 3.82
CA PRO A 287 -3.65 24.14 2.99
C PRO A 287 -4.53 23.80 1.77
N GLU A 288 -4.53 22.57 1.25
CA GLU A 288 -5.31 22.19 0.05
C GLU A 288 -6.76 21.77 0.33
N VAL A 289 -7.10 21.36 1.56
CA VAL A 289 -8.47 20.95 1.92
C VAL A 289 -9.32 22.15 2.37
N ALA A 290 -8.67 23.28 2.67
CA ALA A 290 -9.32 24.52 3.11
C ALA A 290 -9.64 25.51 1.99
N SER A 291 -9.33 25.18 0.73
CA SER A 291 -9.60 25.98 -0.48
C SER A 291 -10.57 25.26 -1.42
#